data_AF-L9L9S9-F1
#
_entry.id   AF-L9L9S9-F1
#
_cell.length_a   1.000
_cell.length_b   1.000
_cell.length_c   1.000
_cell.angle_alpha   90.00
_cell.angle_beta   90.00
_cell.angle_gamma   90.00
#
_symmetry.space_group_name_H-M   'P 1'
#
loop_
_entity.id
_entity.type
_entity.pdbx_description
1 polymer ?
#
loop_
_entity_poly.entity_id
_entity_poly.type
_entity_poly.pdbx_seq_one_letter_code
_entity_poly.pdbx_strand_id
1 'polypeptide(L)'
;MYSRKAMYKKKYSATKSRIEKKKEKVLATVTKRVGGDKNGGTREVKLRKMPRVPPRRTHQKFVIATSTKIDISKGKIPNHLTDAYVKKKKLRKPRHQEGEIFDTEKGKYEISEQHKADQKAVDSQILPKIKGVPQLQGYLRSMSALTNGVFPHKLVF
;
A
#
# COMPACT_ATOMS: atom_id res chain seq x y z
N MET A 1 26.19 36.71 23.30
CA MET A 1 24.75 36.82 22.99
C MET A 1 24.34 35.51 22.32
N TYR A 2 23.61 34.56 22.91
CA TYR A 2 22.58 34.64 23.94
C TYR A 2 22.78 33.53 24.98
N SER A 3 22.91 33.96 26.23
CA SER A 3 23.02 33.13 27.42
C SER A 3 21.68 32.48 27.78
N ARG A 4 21.74 31.23 28.23
CA ARG A 4 20.61 30.52 28.85
C ARG A 4 20.02 31.36 30.00
N LYS A 5 18.69 31.42 30.10
CA LYS A 5 18.00 31.71 31.36
C LYS A 5 16.89 30.68 31.56
N ALA A 6 17.09 29.86 32.58
CA ALA A 6 16.07 28.98 33.14
C ALA A 6 15.12 29.82 34.01
N MET A 7 13.81 29.62 33.84
CA MET A 7 12.79 30.11 34.78
C MET A 7 12.01 28.90 35.27
N TYR A 8 12.20 28.60 36.55
CA TYR A 8 11.68 27.42 37.23
C TYR A 8 10.28 27.70 37.83
N LYS A 9 9.37 26.73 37.66
CA LYS A 9 8.27 26.29 38.54
C LYS A 9 7.28 27.30 39.17
N LYS A 10 5.97 27.05 38.92
CA LYS A 10 4.98 26.44 39.87
C LYS A 10 3.66 26.15 39.10
N LYS A 11 3.38 24.91 38.68
CA LYS A 11 2.49 23.89 39.29
C LYS A 11 1.07 24.36 39.65
N TYR A 12 0.14 24.14 38.71
CA TYR A 12 -1.25 23.79 38.98
C TYR A 12 -1.52 22.41 38.37
N SER A 13 -1.84 21.42 39.20
CA SER A 13 -2.32 20.12 38.73
C SER A 13 -3.84 20.09 38.86
N ALA A 14 -4.54 20.17 37.73
CA ALA A 14 -5.95 19.85 37.67
C ALA A 14 -6.12 18.32 37.66
N THR A 15 -6.92 17.78 38.57
CA THR A 15 -7.39 16.40 38.53
C THR A 15 -8.37 16.24 37.35
N LYS A 16 -7.83 15.87 36.19
CA LYS A 16 -8.65 15.45 35.05
C LYS A 16 -9.08 14.01 35.29
N SER A 17 -10.35 13.80 35.68
CA SER A 17 -10.98 12.50 35.56
C SER A 17 -11.07 12.17 34.07
N ARG A 18 -10.12 11.37 33.58
CA ARG A 18 -10.17 10.84 32.23
C ARG A 18 -11.26 9.77 32.22
N ILE A 19 -12.49 10.18 31.93
CA ILE A 19 -13.50 9.25 31.45
C ILE A 19 -13.00 8.81 30.07
N GLU A 20 -12.25 7.71 30.05
CA GLU A 20 -11.95 7.03 28.81
C GLU A 20 -13.28 6.51 28.27
N LYS A 21 -13.92 7.30 27.40
CA LYS A 21 -14.80 6.70 26.39
C LYS A 21 -13.91 5.72 25.65
N LYS A 22 -14.00 4.43 26.01
CA LYS A 22 -13.45 3.34 25.22
C LYS A 22 -14.05 3.50 23.84
N LYS A 23 -13.28 4.13 22.95
CA LYS A 23 -13.63 4.21 21.54
C LYS A 23 -13.67 2.77 21.10
N GLU A 24 -14.88 2.28 20.85
CA GLU A 24 -15.11 0.90 20.46
C GLU A 24 -14.17 0.61 19.29
N LYS A 25 -13.24 -0.32 19.49
CA LYS A 25 -12.24 -0.62 18.48
C LYS A 25 -12.96 -1.28 17.33
N VAL A 26 -13.23 -0.51 16.27
CA VAL A 26 -13.75 -1.06 15.01
C VAL A 26 -12.83 -2.21 14.60
N LEU A 27 -13.37 -3.42 14.53
CA LEU A 27 -12.62 -4.63 14.21
C LEU A 27 -11.96 -4.45 12.84
N ALA A 28 -10.62 -4.56 12.80
CA ALA A 28 -9.86 -4.42 11.55
C ALA A 28 -9.87 -5.70 10.69
N THR A 29 -10.31 -6.82 11.28
CA THR A 29 -10.19 -8.19 10.76
C THR A 29 -11.49 -8.96 10.97
N VAL A 30 -11.88 -9.77 9.99
CA VAL A 30 -13.02 -10.69 10.02
C VAL A 30 -12.51 -12.11 9.83
N THR A 31 -12.94 -13.04 10.69
CA THR A 31 -12.69 -14.47 10.55
C THR A 31 -13.59 -15.04 9.46
N LYS A 32 -13.01 -15.43 8.33
CA LYS A 32 -13.73 -16.12 7.25
C LYS A 32 -13.47 -17.62 7.34
N ARG A 33 -14.52 -18.45 7.28
CA ARG A 33 -14.38 -19.90 7.09
C ARG A 33 -13.86 -20.16 5.68
N VAL A 34 -12.84 -21.00 5.54
CA VAL A 34 -12.30 -21.40 4.23
C VAL A 34 -13.01 -22.66 3.77
N GLY A 35 -13.56 -22.64 2.56
CA GLY A 35 -14.19 -23.82 1.97
C GLY A 35 -13.14 -24.80 1.45
N GLY A 36 -13.22 -26.06 1.90
CA GLY A 36 -12.40 -27.18 1.45
C GLY A 36 -11.90 -28.04 2.62
N ASP A 37 -12.16 -29.35 2.55
CA ASP A 37 -11.94 -30.32 3.65
C ASP A 37 -10.47 -30.43 4.08
N LYS A 38 -9.53 -30.05 3.20
CA LYS A 38 -8.08 -30.08 3.44
C LYS A 38 -7.49 -28.75 3.94
N ASN A 39 -8.31 -27.71 4.11
CA ASN A 39 -7.85 -26.34 4.40
C ASN A 39 -8.15 -25.83 5.83
N GLY A 40 -8.48 -26.73 6.77
CA GLY A 40 -8.19 -26.56 8.20
C GLY A 40 -8.61 -25.25 8.88
N GLY A 41 -9.80 -24.71 8.59
CA GLY A 41 -10.48 -23.77 9.51
C GLY A 41 -10.67 -22.31 9.05
N THR A 42 -10.61 -21.39 10.01
CA THR A 42 -10.90 -19.94 9.83
C THR A 42 -9.64 -19.16 9.45
N ARG A 43 -9.76 -18.22 8.51
CA ARG A 43 -8.71 -17.25 8.18
C ARG A 43 -9.12 -15.86 8.61
N GLU A 44 -8.27 -15.18 9.36
CA GLU A 44 -8.43 -13.77 9.62
C GLU A 44 -8.14 -12.95 8.36
N VAL A 45 -9.18 -12.34 7.81
CA VAL A 45 -9.11 -11.48 6.62
C VAL A 45 -9.35 -10.05 7.04
N LYS A 46 -8.39 -9.15 6.76
CA LYS A 46 -8.58 -7.71 6.96
C LYS A 46 -9.79 -7.24 6.14
N LEU A 47 -10.77 -6.60 6.80
CA LEU A 47 -11.95 -5.98 6.15
C LEU A 47 -11.53 -4.96 5.08
N ARG A 48 -10.38 -4.33 5.32
CA ARG A 48 -9.88 -3.19 4.60
C ARG A 48 -8.45 -3.51 4.13
N LYS A 49 -8.30 -4.09 2.93
CA LYS A 49 -6.99 -4.40 2.30
C LYS A 49 -6.37 -3.14 1.67
N MET A 50 -5.06 -2.95 1.77
CA MET A 50 -4.37 -1.83 1.10
C MET A 50 -4.57 -1.88 -0.43
N PRO A 51 -4.43 -0.75 -1.15
CA PRO A 51 -4.34 -0.73 -2.61
C PRO A 51 -3.50 -1.90 -3.11
N ARG A 52 -4.06 -2.62 -4.09
CA ARG A 52 -3.52 -3.89 -4.59
C ARG A 52 -2.41 -3.67 -5.63
N VAL A 53 -1.69 -2.56 -5.54
CA VAL A 53 -0.69 -2.14 -6.52
C VAL A 53 0.69 -2.61 -6.04
N PRO A 54 1.31 -3.62 -6.69
CA PRO A 54 2.69 -4.01 -6.41
C PRO A 54 3.67 -2.95 -6.93
N PRO A 55 4.99 -3.05 -6.64
CA PRO A 55 5.98 -2.09 -7.09
C PRO A 55 6.00 -2.16 -8.61
N ARG A 56 5.72 -1.02 -9.24
CA ARG A 56 5.52 -0.93 -10.68
C ARG A 56 6.15 0.34 -11.21
N ARG A 57 6.67 0.24 -12.43
CA ARG A 57 7.08 1.40 -13.20
C ARG A 57 5.86 2.15 -13.73
N THR A 58 5.84 3.45 -13.51
CA THR A 58 4.86 4.38 -14.06
C THR A 58 5.61 5.55 -14.70
N HIS A 59 5.01 6.15 -15.73
CA HIS A 59 5.61 7.29 -16.41
C HIS A 59 5.07 8.58 -15.80
N GLN A 60 5.94 9.57 -15.55
CA GLN A 60 5.61 10.81 -14.85
C GLN A 60 4.44 11.58 -15.49
N LYS A 61 4.40 11.66 -16.83
CA LYS A 61 3.31 12.33 -17.58
C LYS A 61 1.90 11.77 -17.31
N PHE A 62 1.78 10.53 -16.83
CA PHE A 62 0.49 9.89 -16.58
C PHE A 62 0.14 9.83 -15.08
N VAL A 63 0.86 10.58 -14.24
CA VAL A 63 0.64 10.63 -12.79
C VAL A 63 0.40 12.07 -12.36
N ILE A 64 -0.62 12.28 -11.53
CA ILE A 64 -0.87 13.57 -10.88
C ILE A 64 -0.17 13.54 -9.51
N ALA A 65 0.73 14.49 -9.29
CA ALA A 65 1.38 14.65 -8.00
C ALA A 65 0.41 15.36 -7.04
N THR A 66 0.05 14.70 -5.94
CA THR A 66 -0.78 15.30 -4.89
C THR A 66 0.09 16.01 -3.85
N SER A 67 -0.47 16.99 -3.18
CA SER A 67 0.09 17.72 -2.03
C SER A 67 0.44 16.84 -0.83
N THR A 68 -0.19 15.66 -0.68
CA THR A 68 0.10 14.73 0.42
C THR A 68 1.49 14.11 0.30
N LYS A 69 2.29 14.21 1.37
CA LYS A 69 3.67 13.70 1.43
C LYS A 69 3.83 12.72 2.59
N ILE A 70 4.58 11.65 2.34
CA ILE A 70 4.99 10.68 3.37
C ILE A 70 6.52 10.71 3.40
N ASP A 71 7.10 10.84 4.59
CA ASP A 71 8.56 10.80 4.73
C ASP A 71 9.09 9.37 4.57
N ILE A 72 9.89 9.15 3.52
CA ILE A 72 10.48 7.84 3.16
C ILE A 72 12.02 7.85 3.38
N SER A 73 12.60 8.92 3.92
CA SER A 73 14.07 9.08 4.10
C SER A 73 14.80 7.86 4.69
N LYS A 74 14.20 7.19 5.69
CA LYS A 74 14.79 6.02 6.36
C LYS A 74 14.53 4.67 5.67
N GLY A 75 13.79 4.66 4.57
CA GLY A 75 13.42 3.43 3.87
C GLY A 75 14.55 2.90 3.00
N LYS A 76 14.82 1.60 3.07
CA LYS A 76 15.83 0.94 2.22
C LYS A 76 15.16 0.32 1.02
N ILE A 77 15.55 0.74 -0.18
CA ILE A 77 15.15 0.12 -1.44
C ILE A 77 16.16 -0.99 -1.76
N PRO A 78 15.71 -2.23 -2.03
CA PRO A 78 16.62 -3.29 -2.44
C PRO A 78 17.37 -2.97 -3.75
N ASN A 79 18.68 -3.20 -3.76
CA ASN A 79 19.57 -2.87 -4.89
C ASN A 79 19.21 -3.62 -6.20
N HIS A 80 18.58 -4.79 -6.09
CA HIS A 80 18.20 -5.61 -7.24
C HIS A 80 16.93 -5.12 -7.97
N LEU A 81 16.23 -4.11 -7.44
CA LEU A 81 15.06 -3.48 -8.09
C LEU A 81 15.49 -2.53 -9.22
N THR A 82 16.06 -3.11 -10.27
CA THR A 82 16.52 -2.38 -11.46
C THR A 82 15.46 -2.39 -12.58
N ASP A 83 15.68 -1.61 -13.64
CA ASP A 83 14.77 -1.55 -14.79
C ASP A 83 14.57 -2.93 -15.47
N ALA A 84 15.63 -3.75 -15.46
CA ALA A 84 15.61 -5.12 -15.95
C ALA A 84 14.68 -6.02 -15.12
N TYR A 85 14.66 -5.86 -13.79
CA TYR A 85 13.81 -6.65 -12.88
C TYR A 85 12.33 -6.45 -13.16
N VAL A 86 11.90 -5.22 -13.44
CA VAL A 86 10.47 -4.91 -13.70
C VAL A 86 10.08 -5.22 -15.15
N LYS A 87 11.01 -5.64 -16.03
CA LYS A 87 10.75 -5.78 -17.47
C LYS A 87 9.87 -7.01 -17.70
N LYS A 88 8.82 -6.85 -18.50
CA LYS A 88 7.98 -7.98 -18.89
C LYS A 88 8.84 -9.03 -19.61
N LYS A 89 8.82 -10.27 -19.10
CA LYS A 89 9.41 -11.41 -19.79
C LYS A 89 8.63 -11.66 -21.08
N LYS A 90 9.33 -11.65 -22.22
CA LYS A 90 8.74 -12.00 -23.51
C LYS A 90 8.80 -13.51 -23.65
N LEU A 91 7.64 -14.18 -23.59
CA LEU A 91 7.56 -15.59 -23.96
C LEU A 91 7.74 -15.68 -25.47
N ARG A 92 8.70 -16.47 -25.93
CA ARG A 92 8.82 -16.80 -27.35
C ARG A 92 7.69 -17.75 -27.71
N LYS A 93 7.02 -17.48 -28.82
CA LYS A 93 6.13 -18.49 -29.41
C LYS A 93 7.00 -19.67 -29.88
N PRO A 94 6.56 -20.92 -29.71
CA PRO A 94 7.24 -22.04 -30.33
C PRO A 94 7.30 -21.82 -31.85
N ARG A 95 8.39 -22.28 -32.49
CA ARG A 95 8.51 -22.23 -33.95
C ARG A 95 7.44 -23.14 -34.55
N HIS A 96 6.66 -22.65 -35.50
CA HIS A 96 5.59 -23.43 -36.12
C HIS A 96 6.15 -24.67 -36.84
N GLN A 97 5.62 -25.83 -36.48
CA GLN A 97 5.46 -26.99 -37.39
C GLN A 97 3.98 -27.00 -37.79
N GLU A 98 3.66 -27.39 -39.02
CA GLU A 98 2.28 -27.38 -39.53
C GLU A 98 1.36 -28.23 -38.64
N GLY A 99 0.28 -27.64 -38.11
CA GLY A 99 -0.74 -28.34 -37.31
C GLY A 99 -1.01 -27.78 -35.91
N GLU A 100 -0.04 -27.15 -35.23
CA GLU A 100 -0.13 -26.78 -33.80
C GLU A 100 -0.54 -25.30 -33.52
N ILE A 101 -1.26 -24.67 -34.44
CA ILE A 101 -1.54 -23.21 -34.39
C ILE A 101 -2.54 -22.85 -33.27
N PHE A 102 -3.43 -23.78 -32.89
CA PHE A 102 -4.51 -23.54 -31.92
C PHE A 102 -4.26 -24.15 -30.53
N ASP A 103 -3.27 -25.04 -30.38
CA ASP A 103 -2.97 -25.72 -29.09
C ASP A 103 -2.01 -24.93 -28.19
N THR A 104 -1.47 -23.81 -28.66
CA THR A 104 -0.57 -22.97 -27.86
C THR A 104 -1.35 -22.04 -26.93
N GLU A 105 -1.67 -22.53 -25.74
CA GLU A 105 -2.13 -21.68 -24.66
C GLU A 105 -1.11 -20.56 -24.40
N LYS A 106 -1.53 -19.30 -24.51
CA LYS A 106 -0.69 -18.16 -24.15
C LYS A 106 -0.31 -18.31 -22.68
N GLY A 107 0.98 -18.58 -22.41
CA GLY A 107 1.50 -18.69 -21.04
C GLY A 107 1.04 -17.51 -20.19
N LYS A 108 0.21 -17.82 -19.19
CA LYS A 108 -0.32 -16.81 -18.26
C LYS A 108 0.84 -16.28 -17.41
N TYR A 109 0.86 -14.98 -17.16
CA TYR A 109 1.88 -14.40 -16.30
C TYR A 109 1.65 -14.84 -14.86
N GLU A 110 2.59 -15.61 -14.32
CA GLU A 110 2.60 -15.98 -12.92
C GLU A 110 3.54 -15.07 -12.12
N ILE A 111 3.08 -14.68 -10.93
CA ILE A 111 3.87 -13.83 -10.04
C ILE A 111 4.92 -14.70 -9.35
N SER A 112 6.20 -14.45 -9.67
CA SER A 112 7.32 -15.13 -9.02
C SER A 112 7.33 -14.92 -7.50
N GLU A 113 7.87 -15.88 -6.76
CA GLU A 113 8.01 -15.79 -5.31
C GLU A 113 8.91 -14.62 -4.87
N GLN A 114 9.96 -14.33 -5.64
CA GLN A 114 10.84 -13.19 -5.42
C GLN A 114 10.07 -11.87 -5.41
N HIS A 115 9.23 -11.61 -6.42
CA HIS A 115 8.35 -10.42 -6.45
C HIS A 115 7.45 -10.31 -5.21
N LYS A 116 6.97 -11.43 -4.66
CA LYS A 116 6.14 -11.42 -3.43
C LYS A 116 6.97 -11.10 -2.19
N ALA A 117 8.19 -11.62 -2.10
CA ALA A 117 9.10 -11.37 -1.00
C ALA A 117 9.54 -9.89 -0.95
N ASP A 118 9.95 -9.36 -2.11
CA ASP A 118 10.38 -7.96 -2.24
C ASP A 118 9.24 -6.98 -1.90
N GLN A 119 8.01 -7.28 -2.34
CA GLN A 119 6.84 -6.49 -1.99
C GLN A 119 6.60 -6.46 -0.48
N LYS A 120 6.69 -7.62 0.20
CA LYS A 120 6.52 -7.69 1.66
C LYS A 120 7.59 -6.87 2.37
N ALA A 121 8.84 -6.93 1.91
CA ALA A 121 9.94 -6.18 2.49
C ALA A 121 9.71 -4.67 2.39
N VAL A 122 9.32 -4.16 1.22
CA VAL A 122 9.02 -2.74 1.01
C VAL A 122 7.78 -2.30 1.79
N ASP A 123 6.69 -3.07 1.73
CA ASP A 123 5.44 -2.76 2.43
C ASP A 123 5.64 -2.69 3.95
N SER A 124 6.47 -3.56 4.53
CA SER A 124 6.73 -3.58 5.97
C SER A 124 7.26 -2.23 6.50
N GLN A 125 8.00 -1.50 5.67
CA GLN A 125 8.58 -0.20 6.04
C GLN A 125 7.57 0.95 5.88
N ILE A 126 6.68 0.86 4.90
CA ILE A 126 5.76 1.96 4.51
C ILE A 126 4.44 1.87 5.29
N LEU A 127 3.94 0.66 5.54
CA LEU A 127 2.64 0.45 6.19
C LEU A 127 2.52 1.09 7.60
N PRO A 128 3.54 1.05 8.48
CA PRO A 128 3.47 1.74 9.77
C PRO A 128 3.33 3.25 9.61
N LYS A 129 4.02 3.85 8.63
CA LYS A 129 3.97 5.29 8.35
C LYS A 129 2.59 5.70 7.84
N ILE A 130 2.00 4.90 6.94
CA ILE A 130 0.63 5.13 6.44
C ILE A 130 -0.39 5.05 7.57
N LYS A 131 -0.23 4.09 8.49
CA LYS A 131 -1.13 3.94 9.65
C LYS A 131 -0.96 5.05 10.69
N GLY A 132 0.23 5.66 10.76
CA GLY A 132 0.49 6.79 11.64
C GLY A 132 -0.28 8.05 11.24
N VAL A 133 -0.58 8.22 9.95
CA VAL A 133 -1.37 9.36 9.44
C VAL A 133 -2.88 9.02 9.50
N PRO A 134 -3.71 9.84 10.16
CA PRO A 134 -5.13 9.59 10.25
C PRO A 134 -5.78 9.59 8.86
N GLN A 135 -6.72 8.66 8.63
CA GLN A 135 -7.52 8.52 7.40
C GLN A 135 -6.76 8.21 6.09
N LEU A 136 -5.42 8.29 6.07
CA LEU A 136 -4.60 8.07 4.87
C LEU A 136 -4.77 6.67 4.27
N GLN A 137 -4.97 5.66 5.11
CA GLN A 137 -5.25 4.29 4.66
C GLN A 137 -6.58 4.21 3.86
N GLY A 138 -7.58 5.02 4.22
CA GLY A 138 -8.84 5.11 3.49
C GLY A 138 -8.65 5.80 2.15
N TYR A 139 -7.95 6.94 2.17
CA TYR A 139 -7.61 7.72 0.99
C TYR A 139 -6.84 6.91 -0.07
N LEU A 140 -5.82 6.15 0.34
CA LEU A 140 -5.04 5.32 -0.58
C LEU A 140 -5.82 4.13 -1.16
N ARG A 141 -6.95 3.76 -0.55
CA ARG A 141 -7.84 2.75 -1.12
C ARG A 141 -8.84 3.35 -2.10
N SER A 142 -9.32 4.57 -1.86
CA SER A 142 -10.31 5.20 -2.74
C SER A 142 -9.74 5.38 -4.14
N MET A 143 -10.58 5.14 -5.14
CA MET A 143 -10.25 5.47 -6.52
C MET A 143 -10.48 6.97 -6.72
N SER A 144 -9.56 7.61 -7.45
CA SER A 144 -9.80 8.98 -7.93
C SER A 144 -10.68 8.92 -9.17
N ALA A 145 -11.77 9.66 -9.15
CA ALA A 145 -12.69 9.84 -10.27
C ALA A 145 -13.28 11.24 -10.20
N LEU A 146 -13.60 11.81 -11.36
CA LEU A 146 -14.34 13.07 -11.45
C LEU A 146 -15.83 12.75 -11.43
N THR A 147 -16.58 13.49 -10.62
CA THR A 147 -18.04 13.45 -10.60
C THR A 147 -18.61 14.67 -11.30
N ASN A 148 -19.88 14.60 -11.69
CA ASN A 148 -20.58 15.76 -12.25
C ASN A 148 -20.47 16.96 -11.30
N GLY A 149 -20.15 18.13 -11.86
CA GLY A 149 -19.93 19.37 -11.11
C GLY A 149 -18.51 19.59 -10.59
N VAL A 150 -17.60 18.62 -10.71
CA VAL A 150 -16.19 18.76 -10.31
C VAL A 150 -15.32 18.93 -11.56
N PHE A 151 -14.69 20.10 -11.70
CA PHE A 151 -13.89 20.44 -12.88
C PHE A 151 -12.39 20.39 -12.58
N PRO A 152 -11.57 19.68 -13.38
CA PRO A 152 -10.13 19.51 -13.12
C PRO A 152 -9.34 20.81 -13.00
N HIS A 153 -9.68 21.84 -13.79
CA HIS A 153 -9.00 23.13 -13.77
C HIS A 153 -9.24 23.93 -12.47
N LYS A 154 -10.24 23.54 -11.68
CA LYS A 154 -10.52 24.15 -10.36
C LYS A 154 -9.96 23.32 -9.20
N LEU A 155 -9.53 22.08 -9.46
CA LEU A 155 -9.00 21.20 -8.44
C LEU A 155 -7.56 21.58 -8.08
N VAL A 156 -7.27 21.52 -6.79
CA VAL A 156 -5.91 21.60 -6.26
C VAL A 156 -5.53 20.20 -5.79
N PHE A 157 -4.44 19.67 -6.33
CA PHE A 157 -3.96 18.32 -6.05
C PHE A 157 -2.90 18.31 -4.95
#